data_AF-A0A8J4EI09-F1
#
_entry.id   AF-A0A8J4EI09-F1
#
_cell.length_a   1.000
_cell.length_b   1.000
_cell.length_c   1.000
_cell.angle_alpha   90.00
_cell.angle_beta   90.00
_cell.angle_gamma   90.00
#
_symmetry.space_group_name_H-M   'P 1'
#
loop_
_entity.id
_entity.type
_entity.pdbx_description
1 polymer ?
#
loop_
_entity_poly.entity_id
_entity_poly.type
_entity_poly.pdbx_seq_one_letter_code
_entity_poly.pdbx_strand_id
1 'polypeptide(L)'
;MDTLGLIIAVVVMAASATDNQIGVALVDRVVEHTPTVTKAWVDAGFKDDVQIHGAVNGIDVEQVKRSDTRPGFVPVAKRWIVEQVHGTLMLHRRLVREYETRPASSESRTWSAATANLVRRLTGTTTPSWRQPLPHNG
;
A
#
# COMPACT_ATOMS: atom_id res chain seq x y z
N MET A 1 -0.79 2.08 3.98
CA MET A 1 0.28 2.97 3.51
C MET A 1 -0.01 4.37 4.05
N ASP A 2 1.00 5.21 4.29
CA ASP A 2 0.79 6.63 4.61
C ASP A 2 0.60 7.50 3.34
N THR A 3 0.43 8.81 3.52
CA THR A 3 0.27 9.78 2.41
C THR A 3 1.54 10.04 1.61
N LEU A 4 2.70 9.54 2.05
CA LEU A 4 3.96 9.57 1.30
C LEU A 4 4.19 8.26 0.53
N GLY A 5 3.29 7.28 0.66
CA GLY A 5 3.43 5.96 0.06
C GLY A 5 4.43 5.07 0.80
N LEU A 6 4.60 5.26 2.11
CA LEU A 6 5.35 4.35 2.97
C LEU A 6 4.42 3.27 3.54
N ILE A 7 4.92 2.04 3.61
CA ILE A 7 4.18 0.92 4.17
C ILE A 7 4.21 1.04 5.71
N ILE A 8 3.04 1.03 6.34
CA ILE A 8 2.88 1.12 7.81
C ILE A 8 2.44 -0.21 8.44
N ALA A 9 1.75 -1.06 7.67
CA ALA A 9 1.33 -2.40 8.07
C ALA A 9 1.18 -3.28 6.82
N VAL A 10 1.44 -4.57 6.99
CA VAL A 10 1.24 -5.61 5.96
C VAL A 10 0.58 -6.80 6.64
N VAL A 11 -0.45 -7.35 5.98
CA VAL A 11 -1.08 -8.61 6.35
C VAL A 11 -1.16 -9.45 5.09
N VAL A 12 -0.74 -10.71 5.16
CA VAL A 12 -0.91 -11.69 4.08
C VAL A 12 -1.87 -12.78 4.52
N MET A 13 -2.99 -12.91 3.82
CA MET A 13 -4.02 -13.93 4.10
C MET A 13 -4.18 -14.90 2.93
N ALA A 14 -4.87 -16.01 3.20
CA ALA A 14 -5.29 -16.94 2.15
C ALA A 14 -6.19 -16.24 1.13
N ALA A 15 -6.15 -16.68 -0.13
CA ALA A 15 -6.97 -16.10 -1.21
C ALA A 15 -8.49 -16.27 -1.01
N SER A 16 -8.91 -17.17 -0.11
CA SER A 16 -10.31 -17.34 0.29
C SER A 16 -10.77 -16.34 1.36
N ALA A 17 -9.85 -15.57 1.96
CA ALA A 17 -10.21 -14.54 2.90
C ALA A 17 -10.95 -13.40 2.19
N THR A 18 -11.98 -12.88 2.84
CA THR A 18 -12.71 -11.72 2.33
C THR A 18 -11.94 -10.44 2.61
N ASP A 19 -12.15 -9.42 1.77
CA ASP A 19 -11.55 -8.09 1.98
C ASP A 19 -11.86 -7.53 3.38
N ASN A 20 -13.03 -7.84 3.93
CA ASN A 20 -13.43 -7.42 5.27
C ASN A 20 -12.55 -8.05 6.38
N GLN A 21 -12.25 -9.34 6.27
CA GLN A 21 -11.33 -10.03 7.20
C GLN A 21 -9.92 -9.44 7.11
N ILE A 22 -9.48 -9.12 5.89
CA ILE A 22 -8.18 -8.48 5.66
C ILE A 22 -8.16 -7.07 6.29
N GLY A 23 -9.24 -6.29 6.12
CA GLY A 23 -9.35 -4.94 6.65
C GLY A 23 -9.34 -4.90 8.18
N VAL A 24 -10.09 -5.79 8.84
CA VAL A 24 -10.08 -5.92 10.31
C VAL A 24 -8.69 -6.26 10.82
N ALA A 25 -8.05 -7.29 10.23
CA ALA A 25 -6.69 -7.69 10.63
C ALA A 25 -5.66 -6.57 10.40
N LEU A 26 -5.85 -5.75 9.36
CA LEU A 26 -4.98 -4.62 9.09
C LEU A 26 -5.14 -3.51 10.14
N VAL A 27 -6.37 -3.21 10.56
CA VAL A 27 -6.66 -2.26 11.65
C VAL A 27 -5.98 -2.73 12.93
N ASP A 28 -6.14 -4.00 13.32
CA ASP A 28 -5.50 -4.57 14.52
C ASP A 28 -3.98 -4.38 14.47
N ARG A 29 -3.36 -4.69 13.33
CA ARG A 29 -1.90 -4.54 13.16
C ARG A 29 -1.45 -3.08 13.28
N VAL A 30 -2.22 -2.14 12.72
CA VAL A 30 -1.93 -0.71 12.81
C VAL A 30 -2.03 -0.21 14.25
N VAL A 31 -3.07 -0.61 14.98
CA VAL A 31 -3.25 -0.23 16.40
C VAL A 31 -2.08 -0.72 17.25
N GLU A 32 -1.65 -1.98 17.03
CA GLU A 32 -0.56 -2.59 17.78
C GLU A 32 0.79 -1.92 17.53
N HIS A 33 1.09 -1.53 16.28
CA HIS A 33 2.44 -1.10 15.89
C HIS A 33 2.57 0.39 15.59
N THR A 34 1.47 1.10 15.36
CA THR A 34 1.45 2.50 14.93
C THR A 34 0.23 3.23 15.52
N PRO A 35 0.16 3.37 16.86
CA PRO A 35 -1.00 3.95 17.56
C PRO A 35 -1.22 5.43 17.26
N THR A 36 -0.30 6.09 16.53
CA THR A 36 -0.45 7.47 16.06
C THR A 36 -1.38 7.61 14.86
N VAL A 37 -1.76 6.51 14.20
CA VAL A 37 -2.72 6.53 13.10
C VAL A 37 -4.14 6.66 13.65
N THR A 38 -4.81 7.76 13.31
CA THR A 38 -6.18 8.03 13.72
C THR A 38 -7.16 8.13 12.55
N LYS A 39 -6.66 8.10 11.31
CA LYS A 39 -7.46 8.20 10.09
C LYS A 39 -6.93 7.26 9.01
N ALA A 40 -7.85 6.56 8.34
CA ALA A 40 -7.55 5.65 7.26
C ALA A 40 -8.58 5.76 6.13
N TRP A 41 -8.15 5.41 4.92
CA TRP A 41 -9.01 5.35 3.75
C TRP A 41 -8.98 3.94 3.16
N VAL A 42 -10.15 3.42 2.80
CA VAL A 42 -10.31 2.11 2.16
C VAL A 42 -11.07 2.24 0.85
N ASP A 43 -10.90 1.28 -0.06
CA ASP A 43 -11.69 1.23 -1.29
C ASP A 43 -13.16 0.88 -1.00
N ALA A 44 -14.07 1.22 -1.91
CA ALA A 44 -15.50 0.96 -1.78
C ALA A 44 -15.86 -0.54 -1.71
N GLY A 45 -14.93 -1.45 -2.03
CA GLY A 45 -15.10 -2.89 -1.84
C GLY A 45 -15.13 -3.35 -0.37
N PHE A 46 -14.58 -2.56 0.56
CA PHE A 46 -14.62 -2.88 1.99
C PHE A 46 -16.01 -2.59 2.57
N LYS A 47 -16.49 -3.46 3.45
CA LYS A 47 -17.80 -3.33 4.11
C LYS A 47 -17.73 -2.44 5.34
N ASP A 48 -18.90 -2.12 5.89
CA ASP A 48 -19.04 -1.24 7.06
C ASP A 48 -18.38 -1.81 8.31
N ASP A 49 -18.22 -3.13 8.43
CA ASP A 49 -17.56 -3.75 9.57
C ASP A 49 -16.13 -3.24 9.78
N VAL A 50 -15.37 -2.94 8.71
CA VAL A 50 -14.03 -2.35 8.85
C VAL A 50 -14.10 -0.93 9.40
N GLN A 51 -15.13 -0.16 9.02
CA GLN A 51 -15.34 1.17 9.56
C GLN A 51 -15.68 1.13 11.05
N ILE A 52 -16.61 0.24 11.42
CA ILE A 52 -17.02 0.02 12.81
C ILE A 52 -15.82 -0.43 13.64
N HIS A 53 -15.05 -1.41 13.15
CA HIS A 53 -13.87 -1.93 13.84
C HIS A 53 -12.79 -0.87 14.00
N GLY A 54 -12.55 -0.06 12.97
CA GLY A 54 -11.69 1.11 13.05
C GLY A 54 -12.12 2.07 14.15
N ALA A 55 -13.40 2.47 14.16
CA ALA A 55 -13.93 3.41 15.13
C ALA A 55 -13.80 2.93 16.58
N VAL A 56 -14.06 1.64 16.84
CA VAL A 56 -13.87 1.01 18.16
C VAL A 56 -12.42 1.08 18.62
N ASN A 57 -11.47 1.05 17.67
CA ASN A 57 -10.04 1.13 17.93
C ASN A 57 -9.46 2.55 17.78
N GLY A 58 -10.29 3.58 17.69
CA GLY A 58 -9.85 4.98 17.60
C GLY A 58 -9.33 5.41 16.22
N ILE A 59 -9.64 4.67 15.16
CA ILE A 59 -9.28 4.98 13.77
C ILE A 59 -10.54 5.31 12.98
N ASP A 60 -10.64 6.55 12.49
CA ASP A 60 -11.67 6.97 11.54
C ASP A 60 -11.36 6.39 10.15
N VAL A 61 -12.08 5.33 9.77
CA VAL A 61 -11.91 4.65 8.48
C VAL A 61 -12.99 5.12 7.51
N GLU A 62 -12.58 5.78 6.43
CA GLU A 62 -13.49 6.28 5.40
C GLU A 62 -13.41 5.42 4.12
N GLN A 63 -14.56 4.99 3.61
CA GLN A 63 -14.65 4.41 2.27
C GLN A 63 -14.53 5.51 1.20
N VAL A 64 -13.54 5.39 0.33
CA VAL A 64 -13.35 6.28 -0.80
C VAL A 64 -14.19 5.78 -1.96
N LYS A 65 -15.34 6.43 -2.18
CA LYS A 65 -16.22 6.15 -3.31
C LYS A 65 -15.81 6.96 -4.53
N ARG A 66 -15.94 6.37 -5.71
CA ARG A 66 -15.74 7.07 -6.98
C ARG A 66 -16.89 8.07 -7.17
N SER A 67 -16.57 9.32 -7.50
CA SER A 67 -17.58 10.31 -7.87
C SER A 67 -17.89 10.18 -9.36
N ASP A 68 -18.89 9.36 -9.71
CA ASP A 68 -19.33 9.15 -11.11
C ASP A 68 -20.33 10.22 -11.59
N THR A 69 -20.36 11.38 -10.92
CA THR A 69 -21.29 12.49 -11.22
C THR A 69 -20.99 13.23 -12.53
N ARG A 70 -19.90 12.91 -13.24
CA ARG A 70 -19.62 13.44 -14.58
C ARG A 70 -19.18 12.32 -15.53
N PRO A 71 -19.60 12.36 -16.81
CA PRO A 71 -19.05 11.47 -17.83
C PRO A 71 -17.55 11.71 -18.02
N GLY A 72 -16.76 10.64 -17.98
CA GLY A 72 -15.29 10.68 -18.16
C GLY A 72 -14.51 10.06 -17.00
N PHE A 73 -13.19 10.04 -17.11
CA PHE A 73 -12.30 9.60 -16.03
C PHE A 73 -12.16 10.70 -14.99
N VAL A 74 -12.66 10.46 -13.77
CA VAL A 74 -12.46 11.36 -12.62
C VAL A 74 -11.41 10.73 -11.72
N PRO A 75 -10.21 11.34 -11.59
CA PRO A 75 -9.18 10.83 -10.70
C PRO A 75 -9.67 10.84 -9.25
N VAL A 76 -9.57 9.70 -8.58
CA VAL A 76 -9.79 9.63 -7.13
C VAL A 76 -8.57 10.22 -6.44
N ALA A 77 -8.79 11.28 -5.66
CA ALA A 77 -7.71 11.96 -4.94
C ALA A 77 -6.90 10.94 -4.11
N LYS A 78 -5.56 11.05 -4.16
CA LYS A 78 -4.59 10.19 -3.46
C LYS A 78 -4.52 8.71 -3.87
N ARG A 79 -5.42 8.21 -4.75
CA ARG A 79 -5.36 6.82 -5.26
C ARG A 79 -4.05 6.50 -5.99
N TRP A 80 -3.49 7.48 -6.68
CA TRP A 80 -2.20 7.36 -7.39
C TRP A 80 -1.04 6.93 -6.46
N ILE A 81 -1.11 7.24 -5.17
CA ILE A 81 -0.07 6.84 -4.19
C ILE A 81 -0.07 5.32 -4.04
N VAL A 82 -1.26 4.71 -3.90
CA VAL A 82 -1.42 3.26 -3.78
C VAL A 82 -0.91 2.57 -5.04
N GLU A 83 -1.31 3.09 -6.21
CA GLU A 83 -0.89 2.56 -7.50
C GLU A 83 0.63 2.66 -7.71
N GLN A 84 1.24 3.79 -7.32
CA GLN A 84 2.70 3.96 -7.38
C GLN A 84 3.42 2.95 -6.48
N VAL A 85 2.97 2.76 -5.24
CA VAL A 85 3.58 1.79 -4.32
C VAL A 85 3.44 0.38 -4.88
N HIS A 86 2.26 0.01 -5.35
CA HIS A 86 2.01 -1.29 -5.97
C HIS A 86 2.92 -1.50 -7.19
N GLY A 87 3.02 -0.52 -8.08
CA GLY A 87 3.91 -0.57 -9.25
C GLY A 87 5.38 -0.73 -8.86
N THR A 88 5.80 -0.13 -7.74
CA THR A 88 7.18 -0.25 -7.25
C THR A 88 7.43 -1.63 -6.59
N LEU A 89 6.45 -2.18 -5.87
CA LEU A 89 6.52 -3.55 -5.35
C LEU A 89 6.63 -4.57 -6.48
N MET A 90 5.95 -4.33 -7.60
CA MET A 90 5.98 -5.20 -8.79
C MET A 90 7.37 -5.34 -9.43
N LEU A 91 8.29 -4.41 -9.17
CA LEU A 91 9.68 -4.51 -9.63
C LEU A 91 10.48 -5.59 -8.88
N HIS A 92 10.00 -6.04 -7.73
CA HIS A 92 10.66 -7.07 -6.93
C HIS A 92 10.14 -8.44 -7.37
N ARG A 93 10.91 -9.15 -8.20
CA ARG A 93 10.52 -10.44 -8.81
C ARG A 93 9.94 -11.45 -7.81
N ARG A 94 10.45 -11.47 -6.58
CA ARG A 94 9.98 -12.36 -5.50
C ARG A 94 8.59 -12.05 -4.94
N LEU A 95 7.99 -10.91 -5.29
CA LEU A 95 6.60 -10.57 -4.95
C LEU A 95 5.61 -10.93 -6.06
N VAL A 96 6.09 -11.18 -7.28
CA VAL A 96 5.23 -11.30 -8.49
C VAL A 96 5.39 -12.62 -9.23
N ARG A 97 6.59 -13.20 -9.19
CA ARG A 97 6.93 -14.39 -10.00
C ARG A 97 7.42 -15.57 -9.17
N GLU A 98 7.88 -15.33 -7.94
CA GLU A 98 8.32 -16.38 -7.02
C GLU A 98 7.56 -16.25 -5.71
N TYR A 99 6.32 -16.71 -5.68
CA TYR A 99 5.49 -16.61 -4.49
C TYR A 99 6.07 -17.44 -3.33
N GLU A 100 6.00 -16.91 -2.11
CA GLU A 100 6.32 -17.70 -0.92
C GLU A 100 5.19 -18.66 -0.58
N THR A 101 5.55 -19.80 -0.01
CA THR A 101 4.58 -20.76 0.53
C THR A 101 4.03 -20.34 1.89
N ARG A 102 4.79 -19.55 2.66
CA ARG A 102 4.40 -19.09 4.01
C ARG A 102 4.01 -17.61 4.00
N PRO A 103 2.83 -17.24 4.55
CA PRO A 103 2.40 -15.84 4.64
C PRO A 103 3.43 -14.92 5.32
N ALA A 104 4.04 -15.36 6.41
CA ALA A 104 5.08 -14.60 7.12
C ALA A 104 6.30 -14.28 6.23
N SER A 105 6.66 -15.19 5.31
CA SER A 105 7.75 -14.95 4.36
C SER A 105 7.33 -13.94 3.29
N SER A 106 6.08 -13.97 2.82
CA SER A 106 5.54 -12.95 1.92
C SER A 106 5.50 -11.57 2.57
N GLU A 107 5.09 -11.48 3.85
CA GLU A 107 5.14 -10.25 4.63
C GLU A 107 6.57 -9.71 4.71
N SER A 108 7.53 -10.56 5.08
CA SER A 108 8.95 -10.20 5.17
C SER A 108 9.53 -9.65 3.85
N ARG A 109 9.17 -10.26 2.71
CA ARG A 109 9.57 -9.78 1.38
C ARG A 109 8.96 -8.42 1.05
N THR A 110 7.71 -8.20 1.43
CA THR A 110 7.02 -6.92 1.23
C THR A 110 7.73 -5.82 2.03
N TRP A 111 8.10 -6.10 3.28
CA TRP A 111 8.88 -5.17 4.10
C TRP A 111 10.26 -4.89 3.51
N SER A 112 10.97 -5.91 3.03
CA SER A 112 12.28 -5.73 2.39
C SER A 112 12.20 -4.82 1.15
N ALA A 113 11.16 -4.99 0.33
CA ALA A 113 10.91 -4.13 -0.83
C ALA A 113 10.56 -2.68 -0.41
N ALA A 114 9.76 -2.51 0.64
CA ALA A 114 9.45 -1.20 1.22
C ALA A 114 10.71 -0.48 1.74
N THR A 115 11.57 -1.19 2.45
CA THR A 115 12.85 -0.64 2.95
C THR A 115 13.77 -0.25 1.79
N ALA A 116 13.89 -1.08 0.76
CA ALA A 116 14.68 -0.75 -0.43
C ALA A 116 14.15 0.52 -1.14
N ASN A 117 12.83 0.71 -1.18
CA ASN A 117 12.20 1.94 -1.69
C ASN A 117 12.54 3.16 -0.84
N LEU A 118 12.44 3.04 0.48
CA LEU A 118 12.76 4.11 1.42
C LEU A 118 14.23 4.52 1.27
N VAL A 119 15.15 3.56 1.23
CA VAL A 119 16.59 3.81 1.05
C VAL A 119 16.85 4.58 -0.25
N ARG A 120 16.28 4.15 -1.38
CA ARG A 120 16.44 4.87 -2.66
C ARG A 120 15.95 6.31 -2.61
N ARG A 121 14.83 6.57 -1.90
CA ARG A 121 14.30 7.93 -1.72
C ARG A 121 15.23 8.79 -0.86
N LEU A 122 15.79 8.22 0.21
CA LEU A 122 16.73 8.91 1.09
C LEU A 122 18.05 9.25 0.40
N THR A 123 18.54 8.37 -0.47
CA THR A 123 19.83 8.56 -1.18
C THR A 123 19.68 9.32 -2.51
N GLY A 124 18.46 9.65 -2.94
CA GLY A 124 18.21 10.23 -4.26
C GLY A 124 18.59 9.30 -5.43
N THR A 125 18.83 8.02 -5.17
CA THR A 125 19.23 7.05 -6.19
C THR A 125 18.05 6.77 -7.10
N THR A 126 18.03 7.46 -8.23
CA THR A 126 17.04 7.24 -9.29
C THR A 126 17.51 6.08 -10.13
N THR A 127 16.63 5.10 -10.39
CA THR A 127 16.91 4.07 -11.41
C THR A 127 17.24 4.80 -12.71
N PRO A 128 18.39 4.50 -13.37
CA PRO A 128 18.74 5.15 -14.63
C PRO A 128 17.57 5.04 -15.59
N SER A 129 16.94 6.17 -15.87
CA SER A 129 15.87 6.21 -16.87
C SER A 129 16.52 6.24 -18.23
N TRP A 130 15.92 5.58 -19.22
CA TRP A 130 16.34 5.66 -20.63
C TRP A 130 16.34 7.09 -21.20
N ARG A 131 15.86 8.08 -20.43
CA ARG A 131 15.87 9.51 -20.75
C ARG A 131 17.10 10.26 -20.24
N GLN A 132 18.02 9.61 -19.52
CA GLN A 132 19.28 10.24 -19.12
C GLN A 132 20.24 10.22 -20.32
N PRO A 133 20.69 11.39 -20.85
CA PRO A 133 21.71 11.42 -21.88
C PRO A 133 22.97 10.73 -21.35
N LEU A 134 23.63 9.92 -22.19
CA LEU A 134 24.95 9.40 -21.86
C LEU A 134 25.89 10.57 -21.53
N PRO A 135 26.74 10.46 -20.50
CA PRO A 135 27.70 11.50 -20.21
C PRO A 135 28.56 11.75 -21.46
N HIS A 136 28.57 12.99 -21.91
CA HIS A 136 29.42 13.42 -23.01
C HIS A 136 30.87 13.37 -22.51
N ASN A 137 31.62 12.35 -22.92
CA ASN A 137 33.06 12.32 -22.74
C ASN A 137 33.67 13.39 -23.66
N GLY A 138 34.14 14.48 -23.06
CA GLY A 138 35.08 15.43 -23.67
C GLY A 138 36.51 14.95 -23.54
#